data_AF-A0A2E6QNM5-F1
#
_entry.id   AF-A0A2E6QNM5-F1
#
_cell.length_a   1.000
_cell.length_b   1.000
_cell.length_c   1.000
_cell.angle_alpha   90.00
_cell.angle_beta   90.00
_cell.angle_gamma   90.00
#
_symmetry.space_group_name_H-M   'P 1'
#
loop_
_entity.id
_entity.type
_entity.pdbx_description
1 polymer ?
#
loop_
_entity_poly.entity_id
_entity_poly.type
_entity_poly.pdbx_seq_one_letter_code
_entity_poly.pdbx_strand_id
1 'polypeptide(L)' 'MSSGKRILLMPWFIGIAIIALVDIFIGYRMFATNCPAPAFPEFMVLVLVPGVYLVLMYLTLKSQNGGPSR' A
#
# COMPACT_ATOMS: atom_id res chain seq x y z
N MET A 1 19.49 -4.84 -26.40
CA MET A 1 19.87 -4.10 -25.18
C MET A 1 18.71 -4.14 -24.18
N SER A 2 18.73 -5.07 -23.23
CA SER A 2 17.72 -5.15 -22.15
C SER A 2 18.26 -4.42 -20.92
N SER A 3 18.05 -3.10 -20.88
CA SER A 3 18.56 -2.21 -19.84
C SER A 3 17.43 -1.86 -18.84
N GLY A 4 17.65 -2.08 -17.55
CA GLY A 4 17.04 -1.27 -16.47
C GLY A 4 15.68 -1.63 -15.85
N LYS A 5 15.07 -2.81 -16.06
CA LYS A 5 13.68 -3.06 -15.59
C LYS A 5 13.53 -3.62 -14.15
N ARG A 6 14.60 -3.68 -13.33
CA ARG A 6 14.63 -4.48 -12.09
C ARG A 6 14.52 -3.73 -10.76
N ILE A 7 14.45 -2.40 -10.73
CA ILE A 7 14.53 -1.62 -9.47
C ILE A 7 13.30 -0.74 -9.19
N LEU A 8 12.47 -0.42 -10.19
CA LEU A 8 11.30 0.47 -9.99
C LEU A 8 10.12 -0.19 -9.25
N LEU A 9 10.08 -1.52 -9.14
CA LEU A 9 9.03 -2.23 -8.37
C LEU A 9 9.40 -2.41 -6.88
N MET A 10 10.65 -2.18 -6.49
CA MET A 10 11.08 -2.28 -5.09
C MET A 10 10.26 -1.37 -4.14
N PRO A 11 10.02 -0.08 -4.48
CA PRO A 11 9.22 0.79 -3.63
C PRO A 11 7.81 0.26 -3.39
N TRP A 12 7.19 -0.36 -4.39
CA TRP A 12 5.82 -0.88 -4.29
C TRP A 12 5.73 -2.07 -3.32
N PHE A 13 6.69 -2.99 -3.39
CA PHE A 13 6.79 -4.09 -2.43
C PHE A 13 7.05 -3.60 -1.00
N ILE A 14 7.90 -2.57 -0.83
CA ILE A 14 8.15 -1.94 0.47
C ILE A 14 6.86 -1.29 1.01
N GLY A 15 6.11 -0.58 0.16
CA GLY A 15 4.82 0.00 0.52
C GLY A 15 3.82 -1.04 1.03
N ILE A 16 3.68 -2.17 0.32
CA ILE A 16 2.81 -3.29 0.75
C ILE A 16 3.25 -3.86 2.08
N ALA A 17 4.55 -4.10 2.25
CA ALA A 17 5.08 -4.69 3.48
C ALA A 17 4.79 -3.80 4.69
N ILE A 18 4.99 -2.48 4.57
CA ILE A 18 4.73 -1.52 5.64
C ILE A 18 3.23 -1.47 5.97
N ILE A 19 2.37 -1.35 4.95
CA ILE A 19 0.91 -1.31 5.12
C ILE A 19 0.44 -2.55 5.86
N ALA A 20 0.78 -3.74 5.36
CA ALA A 20 0.38 -5.00 5.98
C ALA A 20 0.83 -5.11 7.45
N LEU A 21 2.04 -4.65 7.79
CA LEU A 21 2.54 -4.68 9.17
C LEU A 21 1.74 -3.76 10.09
N VAL A 22 1.40 -2.55 9.61
CA VAL A 22 0.59 -1.57 10.36
C VAL A 22 -0.83 -2.08 10.53
N ASP A 23 -1.45 -2.61 9.48
CA ASP A 23 -2.80 -3.18 9.51
C ASP A 23 -2.92 -4.34 10.50
N ILE A 24 -1.95 -5.27 10.48
CA ILE A 24 -1.91 -6.38 11.43
C ILE A 24 -1.75 -5.85 12.85
N PHE A 25 -0.88 -4.87 13.07
CA PHE A 25 -0.66 -4.29 14.40
C PHE A 25 -1.91 -3.60 14.95
N ILE A 26 -2.58 -2.77 14.13
CA ILE A 26 -3.79 -2.07 14.53
C ILE A 26 -4.94 -3.05 14.73
N GLY A 27 -5.15 -3.99 13.81
CA GLY A 27 -6.15 -5.05 13.94
C GLY A 27 -5.93 -5.88 15.19
N TYR A 28 -4.69 -6.29 15.48
CA TYR A 28 -4.37 -7.00 16.72
C TYR A 28 -4.72 -6.18 17.96
N ARG A 29 -4.43 -4.87 17.96
CA ARG A 29 -4.78 -3.99 19.09
C ARG A 29 -6.29 -3.86 19.25
N MET A 30 -7.05 -3.72 18.17
CA MET A 30 -8.51 -3.59 18.20
C MET A 30 -9.19 -4.88 18.65
N PHE A 31 -8.70 -6.05 18.21
CA PHE A 31 -9.25 -7.34 18.62
C PHE A 31 -8.80 -7.79 20.02
N ALA A 32 -7.56 -7.52 20.41
CA ALA A 32 -7.01 -7.97 21.70
C ALA A 32 -7.27 -6.99 22.85
N THR A 33 -7.39 -5.70 22.56
CA THR A 33 -7.80 -4.70 23.55
C THR A 33 -9.25 -4.32 23.24
N ASN A 34 -10.18 -4.67 24.13
CA ASN A 34 -11.64 -4.51 23.98
C ASN A 34 -12.08 -3.03 23.83
N CYS A 35 -11.62 -2.34 22.79
CA CYS A 35 -12.01 -0.99 22.44
C CYS A 35 -13.11 -1.11 21.37
N PRO A 36 -14.38 -0.80 21.70
CA PRO A 36 -15.48 -0.95 20.76
C PRO A 36 -15.40 0.15 19.69
N ALA A 37 -14.55 -0.06 18.70
CA ALA A 37 -14.57 0.71 17.47
C ALA A 37 -15.64 0.13 16.53
N PRO A 38 -16.48 0.96 15.90
CA PRO A 38 -17.36 0.48 14.85
C PRO A 38 -16.51 -0.08 13.70
N ALA A 39 -16.69 -1.37 13.41
CA ALA A 39 -15.87 -2.13 12.47
C ALA A 39 -15.86 -1.55 11.05
N PHE A 40 -16.91 -0.82 10.66
CA PHE A 40 -17.07 -0.32 9.29
C PHE A 40 -16.16 0.89 8.98
N PRO A 41 -16.15 1.98 9.78
CA PRO A 41 -15.13 3.03 9.69
C PRO A 41 -13.70 2.51 9.81
N GLU A 42 -13.47 1.58 10.73
CA GLU A 42 -12.16 0.97 10.95
C GLU A 42 -11.64 0.26 9.69
N PHE A 43 -12.48 -0.58 9.07
CA PHE A 43 -12.13 -1.28 7.84
C PHE A 43 -11.85 -0.32 6.68
N MET A 44 -12.58 0.80 6.58
CA MET A 44 -12.33 1.80 5.53
C MET A 44 -10.95 2.44 5.67
N VAL A 45 -10.55 2.80 6.89
CA VAL A 45 -9.26 3.45 7.11
C VAL A 45 -8.11 2.45 6.95
N LEU A 46 -8.29 1.22 7.45
CA LEU A 46 -7.28 0.16 7.40
C LEU A 46 -7.11 -0.44 6.01
N VAL A 47 -8.18 -0.58 5.22
CA VAL A 47 -8.08 -1.29 3.93
C VAL A 47 -8.22 -0.34 2.75
N LEU A 48 -9.20 0.55 2.78
CA LEU A 48 -9.55 1.36 1.62
C LEU A 48 -8.54 2.47 1.36
N VAL A 49 -8.13 3.20 2.39
CA VAL A 49 -7.13 4.28 2.27
C VAL A 49 -5.77 3.75 1.76
N PRO A 50 -5.15 2.73 2.38
CA PRO A 50 -3.88 2.19 1.88
C PRO A 50 -4.05 1.46 0.55
N GLY A 51 -5.20 0.83 0.30
CA GLY A 51 -5.51 0.24 -1.01
C GLY A 51 -5.48 1.28 -2.13
N VAL A 52 -6.16 2.43 -1.94
CA VAL A 52 -6.13 3.54 -2.91
C VAL A 52 -4.72 4.10 -3.06
N TYR A 53 -3.98 4.26 -1.97
CA TYR A 53 -2.58 4.70 -2.01
C TYR A 53 -1.69 3.77 -2.85
N LEU A 54 -1.79 2.46 -2.65
CA LEU A 54 -1.02 1.47 -3.42
C LEU A 54 -1.40 1.46 -4.90
N VAL A 55 -2.67 1.67 -5.22
CA VAL A 55 -3.15 1.80 -6.61
C VAL A 55 -2.57 3.06 -7.25
N LEU A 56 -2.64 4.21 -6.58
CA LEU A 56 -2.06 5.46 -7.08
C LEU A 56 -0.54 5.35 -7.25
N MET A 57 0.13 4.70 -6.30
CA MET A 57 1.56 4.44 -6.36
C MET A 57 1.93 3.53 -7.54
N TYR A 58 1.16 2.45 -7.77
CA TYR A 58 1.34 1.57 -8.92
C TYR A 58 1.13 2.32 -10.25
N LEU A 59 0.07 3.12 -10.36
CA LEU A 59 -0.21 3.93 -11.54
C LEU A 59 0.90 4.96 -11.79
N THR A 60 1.42 5.57 -10.74
CA THR A 60 2.53 6.52 -10.80
C THR A 60 3.80 5.84 -11.31
N LEU A 61 4.15 4.66 -10.81
CA LEU A 61 5.30 3.88 -11.29
C LEU A 61 5.12 3.47 -12.76
N LYS A 62 3.90 3.06 -13.15
CA LYS A 62 3.57 2.72 -14.53
C LYS A 62 3.69 3.93 -15.47
N SER A 63 3.26 5.11 -15.03
CA SER A 63 3.37 6.36 -15.78
C SER A 63 4.82 6.78 -16.00
N GLN A 64 5.69 6.62 -14.99
CA GLN A 64 7.11 6.93 -15.12
C GLN A 64 7.84 5.97 -16.06
N ASN A 65 7.44 4.70 -16.10
CA ASN A 65 7.98 3.72 -17.05
C ASN A 65 7.46 3.92 -18.50
N GLY A 66 6.38 4.69 -18.69
CA GLY A 66 5.77 5.00 -19.99
C GLY A 66 6.04 6.42 -20.49
N GLY A 67 6.88 7.21 -19.80
CA GLY A 67 7.21 8.58 -20.17
C GLY A 67 8.01 8.67 -21.49
N PRO A 68 7.74 9.67 -22.35
CA PRO A 68 8.29 9.74 -23.70
C PRO A 68 9.81 9.88 -23.70
N SER A 69 10.44 9.14 -24.60
CA SER A 69 11.82 9.34 -25.02
C SER A 69 12.07 10.83 -25.34
N ARG A 70 12.72 11.55 -24.42
CA ARG A 70 13.48 12.75 -24.73
C ARG A 70 14.90 12.53 -24.25
#